data_AF-A0A1I4YTU2-F1
#
_entry.id   AF-A0A1I4YTU2-F1
#
_cell.length_a   1.000
_cell.length_b   1.000
_cell.length_c   1.000
_cell.angle_alpha   90.00
_cell.angle_beta   90.00
_cell.angle_gamma   90.00
#
_symmetry.space_group_name_H-M   'P 1'
#
loop_
_entity.id
_entity.type
_entity.pdbx_description
1 polymer ?
#
loop_
_entity_poly.entity_id
_entity_poly.type
_entity_poly.pdbx_seq_one_letter_code
_entity_poly.pdbx_strand_id
1 'polypeptide(L)'
;MIQQINLYTSELRPRQQRLSAATALGITVLLILIIAGYAAWLSHEQQQLAQEVTGMEQQNVRLDEAVASLSEAVERRQPDPELEAALQRISETLARRQRLLERVEGLVVSPGQGFSPQMAALARQIPENVWLTGIVLEAQPQRIQIEGRTRTSAQVPLYLEQLGQAPAFTGRTFGVFRLDRPDEGNWVEFFVASEPGAGEES
;
A
#
# COMPACT_ATOMS: atom_id res chain seq x y z
N MET A 1 -27.65 131.41 27.42
CA MET A 1 -27.95 129.96 27.43
C MET A 1 -27.09 129.31 26.37
N ILE A 2 -26.29 128.32 26.73
CA ILE A 2 -25.33 127.69 25.80
C ILE A 2 -25.96 126.41 25.26
N GLN A 3 -26.11 126.34 23.95
CA GLN A 3 -26.64 125.19 23.24
C GLN A 3 -25.45 124.30 22.83
N GLN A 4 -25.26 123.20 23.56
CA GLN A 4 -24.27 122.18 23.19
C GLN A 4 -24.86 121.30 22.09
N ILE A 5 -24.37 121.51 20.87
CA ILE A 5 -24.67 120.63 19.73
C ILE A 5 -23.74 119.42 19.85
N ASN A 6 -24.31 118.24 20.06
CA ASN A 6 -23.55 116.99 20.05
C ASN A 6 -23.26 116.61 18.59
N LEU A 7 -22.07 116.99 18.12
CA LEU A 7 -21.58 116.72 16.76
C LEU A 7 -21.01 115.31 16.60
N TYR A 8 -21.04 114.48 17.63
CA TYR A 8 -20.56 113.10 17.58
C TYR A 8 -21.75 112.16 17.39
N THR A 9 -22.35 112.20 16.20
CA THR A 9 -23.38 111.25 15.79
C THR A 9 -22.78 109.86 15.58
N SER A 10 -23.58 108.81 15.86
CA SER A 10 -23.21 107.40 15.73
C SER A 10 -22.69 107.00 14.34
N GLU A 11 -22.94 107.84 13.34
CA GLU A 11 -22.49 107.71 11.94
C GLU A 11 -21.02 108.09 11.72
N LEU A 12 -20.44 108.91 12.61
CA LEU A 12 -19.01 109.32 12.59
C LEU A 12 -18.08 108.35 13.33
N ARG A 13 -18.62 107.23 13.84
CA ARG A 13 -17.80 106.20 14.48
C ARG A 13 -17.00 105.46 13.40
N PRO A 14 -15.64 105.48 13.42
CA PRO A 14 -14.86 104.79 12.40
C PRO A 14 -15.22 103.31 12.42
N ARG A 15 -15.91 102.86 11.36
CA ARG A 15 -16.25 101.45 11.18
C ARG A 15 -14.93 100.71 10.96
N GLN A 16 -14.37 100.15 12.03
CA GLN A 16 -13.32 99.14 11.94
C GLN A 16 -13.92 97.96 11.17
N GLN A 17 -13.67 97.90 9.87
CA GLN A 17 -13.97 96.73 9.06
C GLN A 17 -13.10 95.60 9.59
N ARG A 18 -13.68 94.76 10.47
CA ARG A 18 -12.98 93.62 11.08
C ARG A 18 -12.54 92.58 10.06
N LEU A 19 -13.09 92.67 8.85
CA LEU A 19 -12.73 91.91 7.66
C LEU A 19 -12.22 92.90 6.60
N SER A 20 -10.93 93.21 6.66
CA SER A 20 -10.24 93.91 5.57
C SER A 20 -10.15 92.97 4.36
N ALA A 21 -10.19 93.50 3.14
CA ALA A 21 -9.94 92.72 1.93
C ALA A 21 -8.62 91.93 2.00
N ALA A 22 -7.63 92.44 2.76
CA ALA A 22 -6.38 91.76 3.03
C ALA A 22 -6.53 90.47 3.87
N THR A 23 -7.40 90.46 4.89
CA THR A 23 -7.66 89.24 5.68
C THR A 23 -8.45 88.21 4.89
N ALA A 24 -9.39 88.64 4.04
CA ALA A 24 -10.10 87.73 3.13
C ALA A 24 -9.15 87.07 2.13
N LEU A 25 -8.25 87.84 1.50
CA LEU A 25 -7.21 87.32 0.62
C LEU A 25 -6.27 86.36 1.34
N GLY A 26 -5.84 86.68 2.56
CA GLY A 26 -4.99 85.81 3.38
C GLY A 26 -5.65 84.46 3.66
N ILE A 27 -6.94 84.46 4.01
CA ILE A 27 -7.71 83.22 4.24
C ILE A 27 -7.85 82.42 2.94
N THR A 28 -8.15 83.07 1.80
CA THR A 28 -8.25 82.39 0.50
C THR A 28 -6.93 81.74 0.11
N VAL A 29 -5.81 82.44 0.26
CA VAL A 29 -4.48 81.89 -0.03
C VAL A 29 -4.17 80.72 0.91
N LEU A 30 -4.46 80.84 2.20
CA LEU A 30 -4.28 79.76 3.16
C LEU A 30 -5.10 78.52 2.78
N LEU A 31 -6.35 78.71 2.36
CA LEU A 31 -7.25 77.63 1.97
C LEU A 31 -6.77 76.94 0.69
N ILE A 32 -6.28 77.69 -0.29
CA ILE A 32 -5.62 77.14 -1.50
C ILE A 32 -4.38 76.34 -1.12
N LEU A 33 -3.54 76.84 -0.21
CA LEU A 33 -2.35 76.12 0.24
C LEU A 33 -2.70 74.81 0.95
N ILE A 34 -3.76 74.79 1.77
CA ILE A 34 -4.24 73.57 2.44
C ILE A 34 -4.75 72.56 1.40
N ILE A 35 -5.56 73.00 0.42
CA ILE A 35 -6.05 72.12 -0.65
C ILE A 35 -4.89 71.58 -1.48
N ALA A 36 -3.93 72.43 -1.85
CA ALA A 36 -2.76 72.02 -2.62
C ALA A 36 -1.89 71.02 -1.85
N GLY A 37 -1.67 71.25 -0.55
CA GLY A 37 -0.96 70.32 0.33
C GLY A 37 -1.67 68.98 0.47
N TYR A 38 -2.99 68.99 0.64
CA TYR A 38 -3.80 67.77 0.71
C TYR A 38 -3.79 66.99 -0.61
N ALA A 39 -3.92 67.69 -1.75
CA ALA A 39 -3.84 67.08 -3.08
C ALA A 39 -2.46 66.47 -3.37
N ALA A 40 -1.38 67.14 -2.94
CA ALA A 40 -0.02 66.62 -3.06
C ALA A 40 0.23 65.40 -2.18
N TRP A 41 -0.35 65.37 -0.98
CA TRP A 41 -0.26 64.20 -0.10
C TRP A 41 -1.02 63.01 -0.69
N LEU A 42 -2.26 63.23 -1.17
CA LEU A 42 -3.09 62.20 -1.78
C LEU A 42 -2.47 61.61 -3.05
N SER A 43 -1.82 62.44 -3.88
CA SER A 43 -1.15 61.95 -5.09
C SER A 43 0.08 61.10 -4.76
N HIS A 44 0.82 61.43 -3.70
CA HIS A 44 1.95 60.64 -3.24
C HIS A 44 1.51 59.26 -2.73
N GLU A 45 0.42 59.20 -1.97
CA GLU A 45 -0.12 57.94 -1.45
C GLU A 45 -0.67 57.04 -2.58
N GLN A 46 -1.35 57.64 -3.56
CA GLN A 46 -1.83 56.92 -4.74
C GLN A 46 -0.67 56.37 -5.59
N GLN A 47 0.43 57.11 -5.71
CA GLN A 47 1.63 56.64 -6.40
C GLN A 47 2.29 55.46 -5.69
N GLN A 48 2.35 55.47 -4.36
CA GLN A 48 2.88 54.34 -3.60
C GLN A 48 2.03 53.09 -3.78
N LEU A 49 0.70 53.21 -3.69
CA LEU A 49 -0.21 52.09 -3.92
C LEU A 49 -0.09 51.55 -5.35
N ALA A 50 0.02 52.43 -6.35
CA ALA A 50 0.21 52.01 -7.73
C ALA A 50 1.55 51.27 -7.93
N GLN A 51 2.62 51.73 -7.27
CA GLN A 51 3.92 51.04 -7.30
C GLN A 51 3.85 49.66 -6.64
N GLU A 52 3.13 49.53 -5.52
CA GLU A 52 2.95 48.24 -4.85
C GLU A 52 2.15 47.26 -5.73
N VAL A 53 1.05 47.71 -6.34
CA VAL A 53 0.25 46.90 -7.26
C VAL A 53 1.09 46.44 -8.46
N THR A 54 1.82 47.36 -9.11
CA THR A 54 2.70 46.98 -10.24
C THR A 54 3.81 46.02 -9.82
N GLY A 55 4.35 46.15 -8.59
CA GLY A 55 5.31 45.21 -8.04
C GLY A 55 4.72 43.82 -7.78
N MET A 56 3.47 43.74 -7.33
CA MET A 56 2.75 42.48 -7.16
C MET A 56 2.39 41.83 -8.50
N GLU A 57 1.94 42.62 -9.49
CA GLU A 57 1.67 42.14 -10.85
C GLU A 57 2.93 41.56 -11.50
N GLN A 58 4.06 42.25 -11.38
CA GLN A 58 5.34 41.75 -11.90
C GLN A 58 5.78 40.45 -11.22
N GLN A 59 5.51 40.30 -9.92
CA GLN A 59 5.78 39.04 -9.22
C GLN A 59 4.89 37.91 -9.74
N ASN A 60 3.59 38.14 -9.88
CA ASN A 60 2.68 37.14 -10.44
C ASN A 60 3.10 36.69 -11.84
N VAL A 61 3.44 37.63 -12.72
CA VAL A 61 3.92 37.30 -14.08
C VAL A 61 5.16 36.40 -14.03
N ARG A 62 6.12 36.68 -13.15
CA ARG A 62 7.32 35.84 -12.98
C ARG A 62 6.99 34.46 -12.43
N LEU A 63 6.06 34.37 -11.48
CA LEU A 63 5.62 33.07 -10.96
C LEU A 63 4.89 32.26 -12.03
N ASP A 64 4.02 32.89 -12.82
CA ASP A 64 3.30 32.23 -13.92
C ASP A 64 4.28 31.72 -14.99
N GLU A 65 5.30 32.52 -15.34
CA GLU A 65 6.36 32.10 -16.28
C GLU A 65 7.18 30.93 -15.71
N ALA A 66 7.52 30.97 -14.42
CA ALA A 66 8.20 29.87 -13.76
C ALA A 66 7.36 28.59 -13.77
N VAL A 67 6.06 28.68 -13.44
CA VAL A 67 5.13 27.55 -13.48
C VAL A 67 4.98 27.00 -14.89
N ALA A 68 4.86 27.86 -15.91
CA ALA A 68 4.77 27.44 -17.31
C ALA A 68 6.03 26.69 -17.74
N SER A 69 7.22 27.22 -17.44
CA SER A 69 8.50 26.59 -17.77
C SER A 69 8.70 25.24 -17.07
N LEU A 70 8.28 25.13 -15.80
CA LEU A 70 8.37 23.89 -15.03
C LEU A 70 7.38 22.84 -15.54
N SER A 71 6.16 23.26 -15.88
CA SER A 71 5.14 22.39 -16.46
C SER A 71 5.61 21.84 -17.81
N GLU A 72 6.17 22.68 -18.66
CA GLU A 72 6.74 22.24 -19.94
C GLU A 72 7.92 21.28 -19.74
N ALA A 73 8.80 21.54 -18.77
CA ALA A 73 9.92 20.64 -18.44
C ALA A 73 9.44 19.27 -17.92
N VAL A 74 8.32 19.23 -17.20
CA VAL A 74 7.68 17.99 -16.75
C VAL A 74 7.00 17.26 -17.92
N GLU A 75 6.31 17.98 -18.79
CA GLU A 75 5.64 17.42 -19.96
C GLU A 75 6.62 16.86 -20.99
N ARG A 76 7.80 17.50 -21.15
CA ARG A 76 8.92 16.95 -21.93
C ARG A 76 9.58 15.74 -21.26
N ARG A 77 9.47 15.61 -19.94
CA ARG A 77 9.89 14.43 -19.16
C ARG A 77 8.82 13.34 -19.10
N GLN A 78 7.92 13.28 -20.09
CA GLN A 78 7.04 12.13 -20.25
C GLN A 78 7.85 10.83 -20.10
N PRO A 79 7.35 9.86 -19.31
CA PRO A 79 8.04 8.59 -19.14
C PRO A 79 8.30 8.00 -20.52
N ASP A 80 9.57 7.66 -20.76
CA ASP A 80 10.00 7.17 -22.06
C ASP A 80 9.12 5.96 -22.43
N PRO A 81 8.35 6.00 -23.54
CA PRO A 81 7.48 4.90 -23.92
C PRO A 81 8.27 3.60 -24.13
N GLU A 82 9.57 3.68 -24.45
CA GLU A 82 10.45 2.52 -24.49
C GLU A 82 10.70 1.92 -23.10
N LEU A 83 10.83 2.76 -22.07
CA LEU A 83 11.02 2.33 -20.68
C LEU A 83 9.74 1.68 -20.13
N GLU A 84 8.57 2.24 -20.41
CA GLU A 84 7.29 1.62 -20.05
C GLU A 84 7.10 0.26 -20.73
N ALA A 85 7.39 0.18 -22.04
CA ALA A 85 7.35 -1.07 -22.78
C ALA A 85 8.36 -2.09 -22.26
N ALA A 86 9.57 -1.65 -21.86
CA ALA A 86 10.58 -2.50 -21.25
C ALA A 86 10.12 -3.03 -19.89
N LEU A 87 9.53 -2.18 -19.05
CA LEU A 87 8.96 -2.58 -17.75
C LEU A 87 7.86 -3.63 -17.91
N GLN A 88 6.94 -3.44 -18.87
CA GLN A 88 5.90 -4.43 -19.17
C GLN A 88 6.49 -5.77 -19.64
N ARG A 89 7.47 -5.76 -20.53
CA ARG A 89 8.13 -7.00 -21.01
C ARG A 89 8.83 -7.74 -19.87
N ILE A 90 9.51 -7.00 -18.98
CA ILE A 90 10.21 -7.57 -17.82
C ILE A 90 9.21 -8.16 -16.83
N SER A 91 8.15 -7.42 -16.49
CA SER A 91 7.13 -7.87 -15.54
C SER A 91 6.40 -9.13 -16.03
N GLU A 92 6.04 -9.18 -17.32
CA GLU A 92 5.46 -10.37 -17.93
C GLU A 92 6.40 -11.57 -17.90
N THR A 93 7.69 -11.35 -18.17
CA THR A 93 8.70 -12.41 -18.13
C THR A 93 8.87 -12.95 -16.73
N LEU A 94 8.87 -12.08 -15.73
CA LEU A 94 8.95 -12.44 -14.32
C LEU A 94 7.71 -13.24 -13.90
N ALA A 95 6.51 -12.80 -14.27
CA ALA A 95 5.27 -13.51 -14.01
C ALA A 95 5.19 -14.89 -14.70
N ARG A 96 5.75 -15.03 -15.91
CA ARG A 96 5.88 -16.34 -16.58
C ARG A 96 6.83 -17.27 -15.82
N ARG A 97 7.98 -16.75 -15.39
CA ARG A 97 8.98 -17.55 -14.65
C ARG A 97 8.46 -17.99 -13.28
N GLN A 98 7.76 -17.12 -12.56
CA GLN A 98 7.15 -17.48 -11.28
C GLN A 98 6.12 -18.60 -11.42
N ARG A 99 5.22 -18.50 -12.41
CA ARG A 99 4.26 -19.59 -12.68
C ARG A 99 4.93 -20.92 -13.04
N LEU A 100 6.05 -20.87 -13.76
CA LEU A 100 6.85 -22.07 -14.04
C LEU A 100 7.48 -22.63 -12.76
N LEU A 101 8.03 -21.77 -11.89
CA LEU A 101 8.58 -22.20 -10.60
C LEU A 101 7.50 -22.82 -9.71
N GLU A 102 6.34 -22.19 -9.55
CA GLU A 102 5.21 -22.75 -8.80
C GLU A 102 4.77 -24.11 -9.36
N ARG A 103 4.76 -24.25 -10.71
CA ARG A 103 4.41 -25.52 -11.34
C ARG A 103 5.47 -26.59 -11.11
N VAL A 104 6.76 -26.21 -11.14
CA VAL A 104 7.87 -27.12 -10.84
C VAL A 104 7.89 -27.49 -9.37
N GLU A 105 7.68 -26.55 -8.45
CA GLU A 105 7.55 -26.81 -7.01
C GLU A 105 6.34 -27.70 -6.70
N GLY A 106 5.23 -27.56 -7.43
CA GLY A 106 4.11 -28.50 -7.34
C GLY A 106 4.41 -29.90 -7.87
N LEU A 107 5.41 -30.05 -8.76
CA LEU A 107 5.85 -31.34 -9.32
C LEU A 107 6.99 -31.96 -8.49
N VAL A 108 7.82 -31.14 -7.85
CA VAL A 108 8.83 -31.58 -6.90
C VAL A 108 8.13 -31.81 -5.57
N VAL A 109 7.73 -33.08 -5.36
CA VAL A 109 7.31 -33.69 -4.09
C VAL A 109 7.56 -32.77 -2.90
N SER A 110 6.46 -32.31 -2.29
CA SER A 110 6.45 -31.46 -1.10
C SER A 110 7.55 -31.90 -0.10
N PRO A 111 8.40 -30.99 0.42
CA PRO A 111 9.55 -31.32 1.27
C PRO A 111 9.26 -32.13 2.55
N GLY A 112 7.98 -32.43 2.85
CA GLY A 112 7.53 -33.28 3.95
C GLY A 112 7.02 -34.69 3.57
N GLN A 113 7.00 -35.08 2.28
CA GLN A 113 6.47 -36.38 1.81
C GLN A 113 7.54 -37.31 1.21
N GLY A 114 8.76 -37.31 1.75
CA GLY A 114 9.69 -38.41 1.45
C GLY A 114 9.12 -39.75 1.92
N PHE A 115 9.41 -40.85 1.23
CA PHE A 115 9.02 -42.21 1.66
C PHE A 115 9.85 -42.72 2.85
N SER A 116 10.92 -42.01 3.21
CA SER A 116 11.90 -42.42 4.22
C SER A 116 11.32 -42.61 5.62
N PRO A 117 10.44 -41.74 6.15
CA PRO A 117 9.80 -41.95 7.45
C PRO A 117 8.91 -43.20 7.49
N GLN A 118 8.15 -43.47 6.42
CA GLN A 118 7.31 -44.65 6.26
C GLN A 118 8.18 -45.91 6.23
N MET A 119 9.26 -45.89 5.45
CA MET A 119 10.20 -47.01 5.37
C MET A 119 10.91 -47.28 6.70
N ALA A 120 11.33 -46.22 7.40
CA ALA A 120 11.94 -46.34 8.72
C ALA A 120 10.96 -46.90 9.75
N ALA A 121 9.68 -46.53 9.68
CA ALA A 121 8.64 -47.07 10.57
C ALA A 121 8.36 -48.56 10.28
N LEU A 122 8.32 -48.99 9.01
CA LEU A 122 8.20 -50.41 8.66
C LEU A 122 9.36 -51.25 9.20
N ALA A 123 10.58 -50.70 9.17
CA ALA A 123 11.79 -51.41 9.57
C ALA A 123 12.04 -51.49 11.10
N ARG A 124 11.44 -50.59 11.90
CA ARG A 124 11.75 -50.49 13.34
C ARG A 124 11.26 -51.66 14.18
N GLN A 125 10.13 -52.27 13.84
CA GLN A 125 9.49 -53.30 14.66
C GLN A 125 8.83 -54.37 13.79
N ILE A 126 9.65 -55.19 13.12
CA ILE A 126 9.14 -56.41 12.46
C ILE A 126 9.11 -57.54 13.51
N PRO A 127 7.93 -58.11 13.85
CA PRO A 127 7.83 -59.19 14.83
C PRO A 127 8.58 -60.44 14.38
N GLU A 128 9.05 -61.24 15.34
CA GLU A 128 9.62 -62.55 15.05
C GLU A 128 8.62 -63.43 14.30
N ASN A 129 9.01 -63.98 13.16
CA ASN A 129 8.20 -64.77 12.22
C ASN A 129 7.28 -64.00 11.28
N VAL A 130 7.46 -62.69 11.13
CA VAL A 130 6.84 -61.88 10.06
C VAL A 130 7.93 -61.39 9.12
N TRP A 131 7.69 -61.46 7.81
CA TRP A 131 8.59 -60.87 6.80
C TRP A 131 7.78 -60.22 5.70
N LEU A 132 8.24 -59.04 5.27
CA LEU A 132 7.61 -58.29 4.18
C LEU A 132 8.19 -58.75 2.84
N THR A 133 7.31 -58.97 1.86
CA THR A 133 7.67 -59.40 0.50
C THR A 133 7.39 -58.32 -0.54
N GLY A 134 6.49 -57.38 -0.25
CA GLY A 134 6.14 -56.29 -1.15
C GLY A 134 5.64 -55.07 -0.38
N ILE A 135 6.10 -53.88 -0.78
CA ILE A 135 5.67 -52.61 -0.20
C ILE A 135 5.45 -51.63 -1.34
N VAL A 136 4.24 -51.06 -1.43
CA VAL A 136 3.90 -50.01 -2.39
C VAL A 136 3.48 -48.77 -1.60
N LEU A 137 4.10 -47.63 -1.92
CA LEU A 137 3.84 -46.33 -1.32
C LEU A 137 3.57 -45.34 -2.45
N GLU A 138 2.34 -44.82 -2.53
CA GLU A 138 1.93 -43.80 -3.49
C GLU A 138 1.70 -42.47 -2.76
N ALA A 139 2.16 -41.37 -3.34
CA ALA A 139 2.01 -40.03 -2.77
C ALA A 139 0.69 -39.35 -3.20
N GLN A 140 0.17 -39.67 -4.40
CA GLN A 140 -1.05 -39.09 -4.96
C GLN A 140 -1.71 -40.06 -5.97
N PRO A 141 -2.89 -40.65 -5.64
CA PRO A 141 -3.53 -40.63 -4.32
C PRO A 141 -2.65 -41.31 -3.27
N GLN A 142 -2.78 -40.88 -2.01
CA GLN A 142 -1.95 -41.43 -0.95
C GLN A 142 -2.40 -42.86 -0.61
N ARG A 143 -1.70 -43.88 -1.14
CA ARG A 143 -2.04 -45.30 -0.98
C ARG A 143 -0.84 -46.07 -0.46
N ILE A 144 -1.14 -47.06 0.39
CA ILE A 144 -0.14 -47.93 0.99
C ILE A 144 -0.63 -49.36 0.87
N GLN A 145 0.24 -50.21 0.34
CA GLN A 145 0.02 -51.65 0.28
C GLN A 145 1.23 -52.36 0.86
N ILE A 146 0.96 -53.33 1.73
CA ILE A 146 1.96 -54.13 2.41
C ILE A 146 1.60 -55.59 2.20
N GLU A 147 2.57 -56.33 1.67
CA GLU A 147 2.50 -57.76 1.46
C GLU A 147 3.62 -58.42 2.24
N GLY A 148 3.32 -59.59 2.79
CA GLY A 148 4.31 -60.37 3.51
C GLY A 148 3.83 -61.77 3.77
N ARG A 149 4.66 -62.52 4.51
CA ARG A 149 4.27 -63.82 5.03
C ARG A 149 4.60 -63.92 6.51
N THR A 150 3.88 -64.81 7.19
CA THR A 150 4.05 -65.09 8.61
C THR A 150 3.94 -66.58 8.89
N ARG A 151 4.61 -67.08 9.94
CA ARG A 151 4.32 -68.43 10.48
C ARG A 151 3.15 -68.44 11.44
N THR A 152 2.80 -67.28 12.00
CA THR A 152 1.78 -67.14 13.04
C THR A 152 0.81 -66.05 12.65
N SER A 153 -0.41 -66.44 12.25
CA SER A 153 -1.45 -65.49 11.80
C SER A 153 -1.83 -64.46 12.87
N ALA A 154 -1.73 -64.81 14.15
CA ALA A 154 -2.04 -63.92 15.27
C ALA A 154 -1.09 -62.71 15.40
N GLN A 155 0.10 -62.75 14.78
CA GLN A 155 1.06 -61.65 14.85
C GLN A 155 0.80 -60.53 13.83
N VAL A 156 0.04 -60.79 12.78
CA VAL A 156 -0.22 -59.79 11.73
C VAL A 156 -1.07 -58.63 12.24
N PRO A 157 -2.20 -58.85 12.95
CA PRO A 157 -2.99 -57.74 13.50
C PRO A 157 -2.21 -56.89 14.51
N LEU A 158 -1.40 -57.53 15.36
CA LEU A 158 -0.54 -56.84 16.34
C LEU A 158 0.50 -55.94 15.66
N TYR A 159 1.09 -56.41 14.56
CA TYR A 159 2.02 -55.63 13.75
C TYR A 159 1.35 -54.40 13.12
N LEU A 160 0.14 -54.56 12.57
CA LEU A 160 -0.60 -53.46 11.94
C LEU A 160 -1.05 -52.40 12.93
N GLU A 161 -1.44 -52.82 14.14
CA GLU A 161 -1.79 -51.89 15.22
C GLU A 161 -0.58 -51.03 15.64
N GLN A 162 0.60 -51.65 15.81
CA GLN A 162 1.85 -50.94 16.10
C GLN A 162 2.24 -49.99 14.96
N LEU A 163 2.06 -50.42 13.71
CA LEU A 163 2.36 -49.60 12.55
C LEU A 163 1.43 -48.38 12.44
N GLY A 164 0.14 -48.55 12.77
CA GLY A 164 -0.84 -47.45 12.79
C GLY A 164 -0.58 -46.40 13.88
N GLN A 165 0.10 -46.78 14.97
CA GLN A 165 0.52 -45.85 16.03
C GLN A 165 1.78 -45.04 15.67
N ALA A 166 2.51 -45.42 14.62
CA ALA A 166 3.69 -44.69 14.20
C ALA A 166 3.33 -43.30 13.63
N PRO A 167 4.06 -42.22 13.97
CA PRO A 167 3.83 -40.88 13.43
C PRO A 167 3.81 -40.82 11.90
N ALA A 168 4.54 -41.73 11.25
CA ALA A 168 4.58 -41.83 9.80
C ALA A 168 3.28 -42.34 9.16
N PHE A 169 2.36 -42.95 9.94
CA PHE A 169 1.10 -43.55 9.52
C PHE A 169 -0.13 -42.98 10.25
N THR A 170 0.04 -41.97 11.10
CA THR A 170 -1.07 -41.31 11.81
C THR A 170 -2.12 -40.77 10.84
N GLY A 171 -3.40 -41.05 11.12
CA GLY A 171 -4.52 -40.68 10.24
C GLY A 171 -4.77 -41.63 9.06
N ARG A 172 -4.05 -42.77 8.98
CA ARG A 172 -4.26 -43.80 7.96
C ARG A 172 -4.95 -45.01 8.56
N THR A 173 -6.00 -45.49 7.87
CA THR A 173 -6.72 -46.70 8.24
C THR A 173 -6.45 -47.80 7.21
N PHE A 174 -6.01 -48.97 7.68
CA PHE A 174 -5.89 -50.16 6.86
C PHE A 174 -7.29 -50.80 6.74
N GLY A 175 -7.94 -50.63 5.60
CA GLY A 175 -9.32 -51.09 5.38
C GLY A 175 -9.42 -52.45 4.67
N VAL A 176 -8.38 -52.85 3.93
CA VAL A 176 -8.36 -54.14 3.22
C VAL A 176 -7.36 -55.07 3.88
N PHE A 177 -7.83 -56.23 4.32
CA PHE A 177 -7.01 -57.28 4.93
C PHE A 177 -7.36 -58.65 4.32
N ARG A 178 -6.34 -59.37 3.84
CA ARG A 178 -6.49 -60.72 3.30
C ARG A 178 -5.39 -61.64 3.85
N LEU A 179 -5.78 -62.85 4.22
CA LEU A 179 -4.87 -63.93 4.60
C LEU A 179 -5.10 -65.11 3.65
N ASP A 180 -4.01 -65.63 3.10
CA ASP A 180 -4.03 -66.82 2.24
C ASP A 180 -3.03 -67.85 2.79
N ARG A 181 -3.41 -69.14 2.77
CA ARG A 181 -2.54 -70.24 3.17
C ARG A 181 -2.25 -71.09 1.94
N PRO A 182 -1.03 -71.02 1.38
CA PRO A 182 -0.66 -71.87 0.26
C PRO A 182 -0.62 -73.34 0.66
N ASP A 183 -1.03 -74.23 -0.25
CA ASP A 183 -1.03 -75.69 -0.05
C ASP A 183 0.39 -76.26 0.15
N GLU A 184 1.40 -75.57 -0.38
CA GLU A 184 2.83 -75.91 -0.27
C GLU A 184 3.56 -74.91 0.64
N GLY A 185 3.36 -75.03 1.96
CA GLY A 185 4.12 -74.25 2.94
C GLY A 185 3.50 -74.16 4.32
N ASN A 186 4.34 -74.05 5.36
CA ASN A 186 3.88 -73.78 6.73
C ASN A 186 3.92 -72.28 7.05
N TRP A 187 3.39 -71.45 6.15
CA TRP A 187 3.30 -70.00 6.29
C TRP A 187 1.96 -69.51 5.76
N VAL A 188 1.59 -68.30 6.17
CA VAL A 188 0.39 -67.59 5.75
C VAL A 188 0.84 -66.32 5.06
N GLU A 189 0.38 -66.09 3.85
CA GLU A 189 0.58 -64.84 3.14
C GLU A 189 -0.45 -63.83 3.60
N PHE A 190 -0.03 -62.59 3.82
CA PHE A 190 -0.92 -61.51 4.20
C PHE A 190 -0.79 -60.33 3.24
N PHE A 191 -1.93 -59.71 2.96
CA PHE A 191 -2.04 -58.51 2.15
C PHE A 191 -2.83 -57.47 2.93
N VAL A 192 -2.31 -56.25 2.97
CA VAL A 192 -2.94 -55.11 3.64
C VAL A 192 -2.88 -53.90 2.74
N ALA A 193 -4.01 -53.20 2.57
CA ALA A 193 -4.03 -51.91 1.89
C ALA A 193 -4.77 -50.85 2.70
N SER A 194 -4.25 -49.63 2.66
CA SER A 194 -4.92 -48.46 3.23
C SER A 194 -6.11 -48.07 2.37
N GLU A 195 -7.24 -47.72 3.00
CA GLU A 195 -8.28 -46.98 2.29
C GLU A 195 -7.78 -45.56 1.97
N PRO A 196 -8.22 -44.95 0.86
CA PRO A 196 -7.99 -43.54 0.65
C PRO A 196 -8.64 -42.80 1.82
N GLY A 197 -7.82 -42.12 2.63
CA GLY A 197 -8.35 -41.23 3.64
C GLY A 197 -9.27 -40.24 2.95
N ALA A 198 -10.55 -40.27 3.30
CA ALA A 198 -11.45 -39.16 3.02
C ALA A 198 -10.84 -37.97 3.76
N GLY A 199 -10.05 -37.17 3.03
CA GLY A 199 -9.61 -35.87 3.52
C GLY A 199 -10.87 -35.11 3.86
N GLU A 200 -10.99 -34.75 5.14
CA GLU A 200 -11.99 -33.80 5.61
C GLU A 200 -11.91 -32.57 4.71
N GLU A 201 -12.89 -32.43 3.82
CA GLU A 201 -13.24 -31.15 3.24
C GLU A 201 -13.73 -30.28 4.39
N SER A 202 -12.90 -29.34 4.85
CA SER A 202 -13.27 -28.28 5.79
C SER A 202 -12.63 -26.98 5.36
#